data_AF-A0A4R4F549-F1
#
_entry.id   AF-A0A4R4F549-F1
#
_cell.length_a   1.000
_cell.length_b   1.000
_cell.length_c   1.000
_cell.angle_alpha   90.00
_cell.angle_beta   90.00
_cell.angle_gamma   90.00
#
_symmetry.space_group_name_H-M   'P 1'
#
loop_
_entity.id
_entity.type
_entity.pdbx_description
1 polymer ?
#
loop_
_entity_poly.entity_id
_entity_poly.type
_entity_poly.pdbx_seq_one_letter_code
_entity_poly.pdbx_strand_id
1 'polypeptide(L)'
;MTSHDPTLPVDAVAGDAPAAAPRSAPPPPRPRAPAAVLVLAVLALGFTLWAAQGLVLPVLLAMFFALIGNPIIRVLRRAYVPRFVGALLVIVLGLSTTVLLVEQLVQPATEWIREAPRGIRQFAPKVRDMVKPVHEANQAAQRVARAVGGEQRQVQVVQESGDPYKLLVTTPKLISSVLAVVLLTFFFMVYGENLQKHALALLPTRQQQKLTVDILTSIEREISRYVLTISVINAVVGMVIAGLLIWIDVPPQEALLWGTMAALLNFAPYVGPLIGILTLLVMGFLRFENWMALAPAGIYLVVHTLEGQLITPIVLGRSMRLSPLILILALMVFGWMWGIVGLLLAVPLLVCIKLVLSRLDGMEGWARLLE
;
A
#
# COMPACT_ATOMS: atom_id res chain seq x y z
N MET A 1 8.29 81.90 49.58
CA MET A 1 7.09 81.05 49.51
C MET A 1 6.23 81.53 48.34
N THR A 2 5.93 80.61 47.43
CA THR A 2 4.80 80.57 46.46
C THR A 2 4.67 81.77 45.48
N SER A 3 5.38 81.82 44.35
CA SER A 3 5.20 81.11 43.06
C SER A 3 3.86 81.34 42.37
N HIS A 4 3.84 82.34 41.48
CA HIS A 4 2.85 82.56 40.42
C HIS A 4 2.90 81.43 39.38
N ASP A 5 1.75 80.90 39.00
CA ASP A 5 1.59 80.05 37.81
C ASP A 5 0.40 80.58 36.98
N PRO A 6 0.61 81.10 35.76
CA PRO A 6 -0.46 81.51 34.87
C PRO A 6 -0.88 80.34 33.97
N THR A 7 -2.17 80.09 33.94
CA THR A 7 -2.83 79.14 33.03
C THR A 7 -2.54 79.47 31.56
N LEU A 8 -1.75 78.63 30.89
CA LEU A 8 -1.65 78.58 29.42
C LEU A 8 -2.82 77.76 28.86
N PRO A 9 -3.49 78.21 27.78
CA PRO A 9 -4.37 77.35 27.02
C PRO A 9 -3.52 76.38 26.19
N VAL A 10 -3.74 75.08 26.38
CA VAL A 10 -3.16 74.03 25.55
C VAL A 10 -3.90 74.06 24.21
N ASP A 11 -3.37 74.84 23.27
CA ASP A 11 -3.73 74.70 21.87
C ASP A 11 -3.32 73.29 21.42
N ALA A 12 -4.34 72.48 21.13
CA ALA A 12 -4.20 71.16 20.58
C ALA A 12 -3.49 71.26 19.22
N VAL A 13 -2.21 70.87 19.21
CA VAL A 13 -1.53 70.45 17.98
C VAL A 13 -2.29 69.21 17.49
N ALA A 14 -3.24 69.43 16.59
CA ALA A 14 -3.89 68.39 15.83
C ALA A 14 -2.79 67.68 15.04
N GLY A 15 -2.36 66.52 15.54
CA GLY A 15 -1.45 65.63 14.86
C GLY A 15 -2.03 65.26 13.50
N ASP A 16 -1.27 65.55 12.45
CA ASP A 16 -1.52 65.03 11.11
C ASP A 16 -1.27 63.52 11.16
N ALA A 17 -2.31 62.77 11.53
CA ALA A 17 -2.29 61.32 11.53
C ALA A 17 -2.13 60.86 10.07
N PRO A 18 -1.12 60.04 9.73
CA PRO A 18 -0.96 59.57 8.37
C PRO A 18 -2.25 58.86 7.93
N ALA A 19 -2.87 59.39 6.89
CA ALA A 19 -4.11 58.88 6.31
C ALA A 19 -4.06 57.35 6.24
N ALA A 20 -4.99 56.70 6.95
CA ALA A 20 -5.08 55.25 6.99
C ALA A 20 -5.08 54.70 5.57
N ALA A 21 -4.04 53.96 5.20
CA ALA A 21 -3.93 53.31 3.90
C ALA A 21 -5.22 52.53 3.63
N PRO A 22 -5.82 52.63 2.43
CA PRO A 22 -7.04 51.92 2.11
C PRO A 22 -6.84 50.44 2.38
N ARG A 23 -7.70 49.86 3.23
CA ARG A 23 -7.71 48.41 3.51
C ARG A 23 -7.80 47.71 2.16
N SER A 24 -6.76 46.94 1.81
CA SER A 24 -6.76 46.13 0.60
C SER A 24 -8.02 45.28 0.57
N ALA A 25 -8.81 45.42 -0.50
CA ALA A 25 -10.02 44.64 -0.68
C ALA A 25 -9.67 43.14 -0.60
N PRO A 26 -10.48 42.31 0.07
CA PRO A 26 -10.23 40.87 0.10
C PRO A 26 -10.16 40.35 -1.34
N PRO A 27 -9.18 39.46 -1.65
CA PRO A 27 -9.04 38.93 -3.00
C PRO A 27 -10.35 38.25 -3.43
N PRO A 28 -10.75 38.40 -4.70
CA PRO A 28 -12.00 37.82 -5.18
C PRO A 28 -11.99 36.29 -5.00
N PRO A 29 -13.13 35.68 -4.65
CA PRO A 29 -13.22 34.23 -4.50
C PRO A 29 -12.86 33.56 -5.83
N ARG A 30 -11.91 32.62 -5.80
CA ARG A 30 -11.49 31.85 -6.98
C ARG A 30 -12.71 31.12 -7.57
N PRO A 31 -12.94 31.15 -8.89
CA PRO A 31 -14.06 30.46 -9.51
C PRO A 31 -13.96 28.96 -9.23
N ARG A 32 -14.96 28.41 -8.52
CA ARG A 32 -15.08 26.97 -8.29
C ARG A 32 -15.59 26.36 -9.59
N ALA A 33 -14.83 25.43 -10.17
CA ALA A 33 -15.32 24.66 -11.31
C ALA A 33 -16.67 24.00 -10.92
N PRO A 34 -17.65 23.94 -11.84
CA PRO A 34 -18.92 23.28 -11.55
C PRO A 34 -18.66 21.82 -11.20
N ALA A 35 -19.37 21.29 -10.19
CA ALA A 35 -19.12 19.95 -9.65
C ALA A 35 -19.11 18.85 -10.73
N ALA A 36 -19.94 19.01 -11.77
CA ALA A 36 -19.97 18.11 -12.92
C ALA A 36 -18.63 18.05 -13.69
N VAL A 37 -17.95 19.19 -13.89
CA VAL A 37 -16.65 19.24 -14.56
C VAL A 37 -15.58 18.56 -13.71
N LEU A 38 -15.65 18.73 -12.38
CA LEU A 38 -14.72 18.05 -11.47
C LEU A 38 -14.93 16.54 -11.48
N VAL A 39 -16.19 16.07 -11.44
CA VAL A 39 -16.52 14.64 -11.56
C VAL A 39 -16.03 14.06 -12.89
N LEU A 40 -16.30 14.74 -14.00
CA LEU A 40 -15.83 14.31 -15.32
C LEU A 40 -14.30 14.29 -15.41
N ALA A 41 -13.62 15.29 -14.84
CA ALA A 41 -12.16 15.33 -14.80
C ALA A 41 -11.56 14.17 -13.99
N VAL A 42 -12.16 13.83 -12.84
CA VAL A 42 -11.73 12.68 -12.01
C VAL A 42 -11.95 11.36 -12.75
N LEU A 43 -13.12 11.17 -13.39
CA LEU A 43 -13.39 9.97 -14.18
C LEU A 43 -12.46 9.85 -15.39
N ALA A 44 -12.23 10.95 -16.10
CA ALA A 44 -11.32 10.99 -17.23
C ALA A 44 -9.88 10.68 -16.81
N LEU A 45 -9.42 11.22 -15.67
CA LEU A 45 -8.11 10.91 -15.11
C LEU A 45 -8.00 9.42 -14.75
N GLY A 46 -9.00 8.86 -14.05
CA GLY A 46 -9.04 7.45 -13.69
C GLY A 46 -9.00 6.53 -14.91
N PHE A 47 -9.81 6.83 -15.93
CA PHE A 47 -9.81 6.08 -17.18
C PHE A 47 -8.46 6.20 -17.91
N THR A 48 -7.86 7.39 -17.95
CA THR A 48 -6.54 7.60 -18.58
C THR A 48 -5.45 6.82 -17.87
N LEU A 49 -5.45 6.80 -16.53
CA LEU A 49 -4.50 6.02 -15.73
C LEU A 49 -4.65 4.51 -15.94
N TRP A 50 -5.89 4.02 -16.10
CA TRP A 50 -6.16 2.63 -16.42
C TRP A 50 -5.74 2.27 -17.86
N ALA A 51 -6.06 3.13 -18.84
CA ALA A 51 -5.70 2.91 -20.24
C ALA A 51 -4.18 2.98 -20.48
N ALA A 52 -3.49 3.90 -19.80
CA ALA A 52 -2.04 4.10 -19.90
C ALA A 52 -1.24 3.19 -18.94
N GLN A 53 -1.86 2.21 -18.30
CA GLN A 53 -1.21 1.37 -17.28
C GLN A 53 0.08 0.70 -17.76
N GLY A 54 0.19 0.34 -19.04
CA GLY A 54 1.40 -0.27 -19.61
C GLY A 54 2.65 0.64 -19.57
N LEU A 55 2.46 1.95 -19.49
CA LEU A 55 3.53 2.95 -19.31
C LEU A 55 3.59 3.45 -17.86
N VAL A 56 2.43 3.73 -17.27
CA VAL A 56 2.32 4.36 -15.95
C VAL A 56 2.81 3.43 -14.84
N LEU A 57 2.51 2.13 -14.91
CA LEU A 57 2.89 1.18 -13.86
C LEU A 57 4.41 1.04 -13.71
N PRO A 58 5.19 0.82 -14.79
CA PRO A 58 6.64 0.79 -14.67
C PRO A 58 7.23 2.06 -14.05
N VAL A 59 6.69 3.23 -14.41
CA VAL A 59 7.10 4.53 -13.86
C VAL A 59 6.79 4.65 -12.38
N LEU A 60 5.57 4.32 -11.96
CA LEU A 60 5.15 4.38 -10.56
C LEU A 60 5.94 3.40 -9.70
N LEU A 61 6.12 2.16 -10.16
CA LEU A 61 6.95 1.17 -9.48
C LEU A 61 8.40 1.64 -9.36
N ALA A 62 8.96 2.19 -10.43
CA ALA A 62 10.32 2.70 -10.42
C ALA A 62 10.50 3.88 -9.46
N MET A 63 9.54 4.81 -9.42
CA MET A 63 9.53 5.89 -8.43
C MET A 63 9.41 5.34 -7.01
N PHE A 64 8.54 4.35 -6.78
CA PHE A 64 8.35 3.70 -5.49
C PHE A 64 9.64 3.02 -4.99
N PHE A 65 10.27 2.18 -5.82
CA PHE A 65 11.55 1.54 -5.47
C PHE A 65 12.69 2.55 -5.31
N ALA A 66 12.74 3.59 -6.15
CA ALA A 66 13.73 4.65 -5.99
C ALA A 66 13.56 5.37 -4.65
N LEU A 67 12.32 5.62 -4.20
CA LEU A 67 12.03 6.25 -2.91
C LEU A 67 12.50 5.38 -1.73
N ILE A 68 12.31 4.06 -1.82
CA ILE A 68 12.75 3.09 -0.79
C ILE A 68 14.27 2.97 -0.77
N GLY A 69 14.91 2.97 -1.94
CA GLY A 69 16.35 2.83 -2.05
C GLY A 69 17.12 4.11 -1.75
N ASN A 70 16.51 5.29 -1.87
CA ASN A 70 17.19 6.57 -1.61
C ASN A 70 17.75 6.73 -0.19
N PRO A 71 17.08 6.33 0.91
CA PRO A 71 17.71 6.34 2.24
C PRO A 71 18.97 5.45 2.30
N ILE A 72 18.97 4.29 1.64
CA ILE A 72 20.14 3.40 1.57
C ILE A 72 21.28 4.08 0.81
N ILE A 73 20.99 4.67 -0.36
CA ILE A 73 21.97 5.45 -1.13
C ILE A 73 22.54 6.61 -0.30
N ARG A 74 21.70 7.31 0.48
CA ARG A 74 22.15 8.41 1.35
C ARG A 74 23.11 7.94 2.42
N VAL A 75 22.92 6.75 2.98
CA VAL A 75 23.86 6.12 3.93
C VAL A 75 25.16 5.72 3.21
N LEU A 76 25.08 5.08 2.05
CA LEU A 76 26.27 4.71 1.25
C LEU A 76 27.10 5.94 0.83
N ARG A 77 26.44 7.06 0.53
CA ARG A 77 27.11 8.33 0.23
C ARG A 77 27.89 8.89 1.42
N ARG A 78 27.42 8.66 2.65
CA ARG A 78 28.18 9.00 3.86
C ARG A 78 29.44 8.14 4.01
N ALA A 79 29.46 6.94 3.43
CA ALA A 79 30.62 6.07 3.33
C ALA A 79 31.46 6.33 2.05
N TYR A 80 31.37 7.53 1.46
CA TYR A 80 32.11 7.96 0.27
C TYR A 80 31.82 7.21 -1.04
N VAL A 81 30.73 6.43 -1.11
CA VAL A 81 30.34 5.74 -2.36
C VAL A 81 29.64 6.73 -3.30
N PRO A 82 30.09 6.86 -4.58
CA PRO A 82 29.40 7.69 -5.57
C PRO A 82 27.96 7.22 -5.81
N ARG A 83 27.06 8.16 -6.06
CA ARG A 83 25.61 7.90 -6.19
C ARG A 83 25.26 6.81 -7.20
N PHE A 84 25.91 6.83 -8.38
CA PHE A 84 25.72 5.82 -9.43
C PHE A 84 26.07 4.41 -8.94
N VAL A 85 27.20 4.26 -8.26
CA VAL A 85 27.64 2.99 -7.69
C VAL A 85 26.70 2.55 -6.57
N GLY A 86 26.27 3.47 -5.71
CA GLY A 86 25.28 3.19 -4.67
C GLY A 86 23.95 2.70 -5.24
N ALA A 87 23.44 3.33 -6.30
CA ALA A 87 22.22 2.91 -6.99
C ALA A 87 22.38 1.51 -7.61
N LEU A 88 23.50 1.26 -8.28
CA LEU A 88 23.80 -0.06 -8.88
C LEU A 88 23.87 -1.15 -7.80
N LEU A 89 24.56 -0.90 -6.68
CA LEU A 89 24.66 -1.85 -5.57
C LEU A 89 23.29 -2.18 -4.96
N VAL A 90 22.44 -1.17 -4.72
CA VAL A 90 21.10 -1.39 -4.19
C VAL A 90 20.25 -2.24 -5.13
N ILE A 91 20.31 -1.98 -6.43
CA ILE A 91 19.57 -2.74 -7.44
C ILE A 91 20.07 -4.17 -7.53
N VAL A 92 21.39 -4.37 -7.63
CA VAL A 92 21.99 -5.70 -7.70
C VAL A 92 21.65 -6.50 -6.45
N LEU A 93 21.79 -5.91 -5.26
CA LEU A 93 21.47 -6.59 -4.01
C LEU A 93 19.98 -6.93 -3.90
N GLY A 94 19.09 -6.01 -4.30
CA GLY A 94 17.65 -6.24 -4.33
C GLY A 94 17.24 -7.35 -5.32
N LEU A 95 17.79 -7.33 -6.54
CA LEU A 95 17.56 -8.36 -7.55
C LEU A 95 18.10 -9.71 -7.10
N SER A 96 19.33 -9.78 -6.60
CA SER A 96 19.92 -11.01 -6.07
C SER A 96 19.07 -11.59 -4.94
N THR A 97 18.63 -10.75 -3.99
CA THR A 97 17.75 -11.20 -2.90
C THR A 97 16.42 -11.74 -3.43
N THR A 98 15.84 -11.06 -4.44
CA THR A 98 14.58 -11.49 -5.05
C THR A 98 14.73 -12.82 -5.79
N VAL A 99 15.79 -12.99 -6.58
CA VAL A 99 16.07 -14.24 -7.31
C VAL A 99 16.29 -15.40 -6.33
N LEU A 100 17.10 -15.20 -5.29
CA LEU A 100 17.35 -16.21 -4.25
C LEU A 100 16.06 -16.61 -3.52
N LEU A 101 15.19 -15.64 -3.20
CA LEU A 101 13.89 -15.93 -2.61
C LEU A 101 13.01 -16.72 -3.57
N VAL A 102 12.90 -16.30 -4.83
CA VAL A 102 12.07 -16.99 -5.83
C VAL A 102 12.56 -18.42 -6.02
N GLU A 103 13.86 -18.66 -6.19
CA GLU A 103 14.41 -20.00 -6.35
C GLU A 103 14.10 -20.91 -5.16
N GLN A 104 14.19 -20.39 -3.92
CA GLN A 104 13.85 -21.15 -2.72
C GLN A 104 12.35 -21.43 -2.59
N LEU A 105 11.49 -20.54 -3.09
CA LEU A 105 10.04 -20.64 -2.94
C LEU A 105 9.38 -21.42 -4.08
N VAL A 106 9.95 -21.42 -5.28
CA VAL A 106 9.35 -22.02 -6.47
C VAL A 106 9.10 -23.51 -6.28
N GLN A 107 10.05 -24.25 -5.72
CA GLN A 107 9.90 -25.70 -5.51
C GLN A 107 8.70 -25.99 -4.57
N PRO A 108 8.68 -25.52 -3.30
CA PRO A 108 7.54 -25.68 -2.40
C PRO A 108 6.21 -25.16 -2.97
N ALA A 109 6.23 -24.02 -3.67
CA ALA A 109 5.03 -23.45 -4.27
C ALA A 109 4.46 -24.35 -5.36
N THR A 110 5.31 -24.91 -6.23
CA THR A 110 4.86 -25.79 -7.32
C THR A 110 4.31 -27.12 -6.81
N GLU A 111 4.91 -27.69 -5.76
CA GLU A 111 4.41 -28.88 -5.08
C GLU A 111 3.02 -28.61 -4.50
N TRP A 112 2.88 -27.52 -3.74
CA TRP A 112 1.60 -27.15 -3.16
C TRP A 112 0.52 -26.86 -4.21
N ILE A 113 0.84 -26.15 -5.29
CA ILE A 113 -0.12 -25.88 -6.39
C ILE A 113 -0.60 -27.18 -7.05
N ARG A 114 0.26 -28.20 -7.17
CA ARG A 114 -0.12 -29.51 -7.72
C ARG A 114 -1.00 -30.31 -6.78
N GLU A 115 -0.80 -30.16 -5.47
CA GLU A 115 -1.54 -30.89 -4.44
C GLU A 115 -2.83 -30.18 -4.01
N ALA A 116 -2.91 -28.86 -4.15
CA ALA A 116 -4.05 -28.04 -3.72
C ALA A 116 -5.39 -28.50 -4.30
N PRO A 117 -5.55 -28.81 -5.61
CA PRO A 117 -6.81 -29.30 -6.15
C PRO A 117 -7.24 -30.64 -5.55
N ARG A 118 -6.29 -31.51 -5.18
CA ARG A 118 -6.58 -32.79 -4.50
C ARG A 118 -7.02 -32.53 -3.07
N GLY A 119 -6.34 -31.63 -2.38
CA GLY A 119 -6.68 -31.22 -1.01
C GLY A 119 -8.05 -30.58 -0.88
N ILE A 120 -8.39 -29.64 -1.77
CA ILE A 120 -9.69 -28.97 -1.79
C ILE A 120 -10.82 -29.98 -2.02
N ARG A 121 -10.62 -30.96 -2.92
CA ARG A 121 -11.61 -32.02 -3.19
C ARG A 121 -11.81 -32.95 -1.99
N GLN A 122 -10.78 -33.19 -1.18
CA GLN A 122 -10.87 -33.98 0.06
C GLN A 122 -11.41 -33.18 1.25
N PHE A 123 -11.24 -31.86 1.24
CA PHE A 123 -11.77 -30.94 2.26
C PHE A 123 -13.28 -30.70 2.14
N ALA A 124 -13.80 -30.65 0.90
CA ALA A 124 -15.24 -30.45 0.64
C ALA A 124 -16.17 -31.41 1.44
N PRO A 125 -15.92 -32.73 1.53
CA PRO A 125 -16.74 -33.63 2.35
C PRO A 125 -16.52 -33.45 3.86
N LYS A 126 -15.28 -33.22 4.35
CA LYS A 126 -14.99 -33.01 5.79
C LYS A 126 -15.64 -31.74 6.34
N VAL A 127 -15.62 -30.65 5.59
CA VAL A 127 -16.36 -29.43 5.96
C VAL A 127 -17.84 -29.72 6.00
N ARG A 128 -18.38 -30.37 4.96
CA ARG A 128 -19.80 -30.74 4.89
C ARG A 128 -20.23 -31.55 6.11
N ASP A 129 -19.36 -32.42 6.63
CA ASP A 129 -19.58 -33.19 7.84
C ASP A 129 -19.54 -32.36 9.13
N MET A 130 -18.67 -31.35 9.23
CA MET A 130 -18.64 -30.42 10.37
C MET A 130 -19.82 -29.43 10.36
N VAL A 131 -20.33 -29.04 9.18
CA VAL A 131 -21.54 -28.21 9.06
C VAL A 131 -22.83 -29.04 9.02
N LYS A 132 -22.78 -30.39 9.07
CA LYS A 132 -23.98 -31.26 9.16
C LYS A 132 -24.97 -30.83 10.26
N PRO A 133 -24.55 -30.47 11.49
CA PRO A 133 -25.49 -30.02 12.53
C PRO A 133 -26.22 -28.73 12.16
N VAL A 134 -25.53 -27.81 11.47
CA VAL A 134 -26.09 -26.54 10.96
C VAL A 134 -26.94 -26.78 9.71
N HIS A 135 -26.56 -27.76 8.88
CA HIS A 135 -27.29 -28.16 7.68
C HIS A 135 -28.54 -28.98 8.02
N GLU A 136 -28.58 -29.76 9.10
CA GLU A 136 -29.77 -30.47 9.56
C GLU A 136 -30.80 -29.49 10.15
N ALA A 137 -30.34 -28.47 10.89
CA ALA A 137 -31.17 -27.33 11.31
C ALA A 137 -31.69 -26.52 10.11
N ASN A 138 -30.85 -26.27 9.09
CA ASN A 138 -31.28 -25.60 7.85
C ASN A 138 -32.09 -26.51 6.92
N GLN A 139 -31.98 -27.83 7.00
CA GLN A 139 -32.79 -28.77 6.21
C GLN A 139 -34.20 -28.88 6.75
N ALA A 140 -34.41 -28.73 8.06
CA ALA A 140 -35.75 -28.55 8.63
C ALA A 140 -36.42 -27.26 8.08
N ALA A 141 -35.66 -26.16 7.95
CA ALA A 141 -36.13 -24.92 7.33
C ALA A 141 -36.26 -25.00 5.79
N GLN A 142 -35.38 -25.74 5.10
CA GLN A 142 -35.44 -25.93 3.64
C GLN A 142 -36.48 -26.95 3.19
N ARG A 143 -36.94 -27.87 4.06
CA ARG A 143 -38.10 -28.73 3.76
C ARG A 143 -39.39 -27.92 3.66
N VAL A 144 -39.45 -26.77 4.34
CA VAL A 144 -40.52 -25.77 4.18
C VAL A 144 -40.32 -24.95 2.89
N ALA A 145 -39.09 -24.61 2.52
CA ALA A 145 -38.79 -23.83 1.31
C ALA A 145 -38.84 -24.62 -0.01
N ARG A 146 -38.52 -25.93 -0.01
CA ARG A 146 -38.59 -26.81 -1.21
C ARG A 146 -40.01 -27.19 -1.61
N ALA A 147 -41.02 -26.86 -0.81
CA ALA A 147 -42.42 -26.91 -1.23
C ALA A 147 -42.77 -25.80 -2.26
N VAL A 148 -41.88 -24.84 -2.53
CA VAL A 148 -42.14 -23.68 -3.41
C VAL A 148 -41.07 -23.50 -4.51
N GLY A 149 -40.46 -24.59 -4.97
CA GLY A 149 -39.73 -24.59 -6.24
C GLY A 149 -38.25 -24.88 -6.12
N GLY A 150 -37.80 -25.81 -6.96
CA GLY A 150 -36.41 -26.20 -7.07
C GLY A 150 -35.93 -26.03 -8.50
N GLU A 151 -34.72 -25.50 -8.64
CA GLU A 151 -33.75 -25.93 -9.64
C GLU A 151 -32.35 -25.68 -9.09
N GLN A 152 -31.54 -26.73 -9.01
CA GLN A 152 -30.14 -26.65 -8.59
C GLN A 152 -29.28 -26.32 -9.81
N ARG A 153 -28.65 -25.14 -9.79
CA ARG A 153 -27.66 -24.76 -10.79
C ARG A 153 -26.32 -25.40 -10.45
N GLN A 154 -25.85 -26.31 -11.30
CA GLN A 154 -24.51 -26.89 -11.19
C GLN A 154 -23.47 -25.79 -11.44
N VAL A 155 -22.61 -25.54 -10.46
CA VAL A 155 -21.45 -24.67 -10.61
C VAL A 155 -20.42 -25.44 -11.41
N GLN A 156 -20.38 -25.18 -12.71
CA GLN A 156 -19.32 -25.64 -13.59
C GLN A 156 -18.06 -24.88 -13.21
N VAL A 157 -17.16 -25.56 -12.50
CA VAL A 157 -15.80 -25.07 -12.25
C VAL A 157 -15.13 -24.99 -13.61
N VAL A 158 -14.94 -23.76 -14.10
CA VAL A 158 -14.06 -23.49 -15.25
C VAL A 158 -12.67 -23.90 -14.80
N GLN A 159 -12.31 -25.12 -15.16
CA GLN A 159 -10.95 -25.61 -15.07
C GLN A 159 -10.21 -24.90 -16.21
N GLU A 160 -9.64 -23.72 -15.91
CA GLU A 160 -8.64 -23.12 -16.78
C GLU A 160 -7.47 -24.10 -16.82
N SER A 161 -7.47 -24.94 -17.86
CA SER A 161 -6.30 -25.67 -18.30
C SER A 161 -5.19 -24.63 -18.47
N GLY A 162 -4.17 -24.71 -17.60
CA GLY A 162 -2.96 -23.91 -17.72
C GLY A 162 -2.27 -24.27 -19.02
N ASP A 163 -2.63 -23.55 -20.07
CA ASP A 163 -2.14 -23.79 -21.42
C ASP A 163 -0.62 -23.52 -21.42
N PRO A 164 0.23 -24.53 -21.64
CA PRO A 164 1.69 -24.38 -21.56
C PRO A 164 2.23 -23.29 -22.49
N TYR A 165 1.49 -23.00 -23.56
CA TYR A 165 1.80 -21.95 -24.51
C TYR A 165 1.61 -20.53 -23.96
N LYS A 166 0.74 -20.30 -22.95
CA LYS A 166 0.67 -19.01 -22.24
C LYS A 166 1.99 -18.67 -21.54
N LEU A 167 2.76 -19.66 -21.06
CA LEU A 167 4.06 -19.44 -20.43
C LEU A 167 5.15 -19.00 -21.42
N LEU A 168 5.08 -19.43 -22.68
CA LEU A 168 6.04 -19.02 -23.72
C LEU A 168 5.87 -17.55 -24.15
N VAL A 169 4.65 -17.03 -24.16
CA VAL A 169 4.38 -15.62 -24.55
C VAL A 169 4.42 -14.65 -23.36
N THR A 170 4.14 -15.14 -22.15
CA THR A 170 4.15 -14.32 -20.92
C THR A 170 5.58 -14.06 -20.42
N THR A 171 6.51 -15.01 -20.58
CA THR A 171 7.89 -14.89 -20.10
C THR A 171 8.65 -13.69 -20.72
N PRO A 172 8.67 -13.46 -22.05
CA PRO A 172 9.36 -12.31 -22.65
C PRO A 172 8.76 -10.96 -22.24
N LYS A 173 7.43 -10.88 -22.15
CA LYS A 173 6.72 -9.66 -21.75
C LYS A 173 7.04 -9.29 -20.30
N LEU A 174 7.04 -10.27 -19.39
CA LEU A 174 7.44 -10.07 -18.00
C LEU A 174 8.88 -9.60 -17.88
N ILE A 175 9.82 -10.23 -18.61
CA ILE A 175 11.24 -9.83 -18.61
C ILE A 175 11.39 -8.39 -19.07
N SER A 176 10.73 -8.00 -20.17
CA SER A 176 10.78 -6.62 -20.67
C SER A 176 10.21 -5.61 -19.67
N SER A 177 9.12 -5.94 -18.98
CA SER A 177 8.52 -5.10 -17.95
C SER A 177 9.40 -4.97 -16.71
N VAL A 178 10.00 -6.07 -16.25
CA VAL A 178 10.93 -6.06 -15.11
C VAL A 178 12.17 -5.24 -15.46
N LEU A 179 12.74 -5.44 -16.65
CA LEU A 179 13.87 -4.66 -17.13
C LEU A 179 13.55 -3.17 -17.21
N ALA A 180 12.37 -2.80 -17.72
CA ALA A 180 11.92 -1.41 -17.75
C ALA A 180 11.84 -0.81 -16.35
N VAL A 181 11.24 -1.53 -15.38
CA VAL A 181 11.16 -1.08 -13.98
C VAL A 181 12.57 -0.93 -13.39
N VAL A 182 13.46 -1.90 -13.58
CA VAL A 182 14.83 -1.88 -13.04
C VAL A 182 15.62 -0.71 -13.62
N LEU A 183 15.62 -0.54 -14.94
CA LEU A 183 16.31 0.56 -15.60
C LEU A 183 15.75 1.91 -15.15
N LEU A 184 14.43 2.04 -15.11
CA LEU A 184 13.81 3.30 -14.72
C LEU A 184 14.04 3.61 -13.24
N THR A 185 14.07 2.60 -12.37
CA THR A 185 14.44 2.73 -10.95
C THR A 185 15.88 3.25 -10.85
N PHE A 186 16.79 2.67 -11.63
CA PHE A 186 18.18 3.11 -11.69
C PHE A 186 18.29 4.57 -12.13
N PHE A 187 17.63 4.95 -13.23
CA PHE A 187 17.64 6.32 -13.72
C PHE A 187 17.02 7.30 -12.72
N PHE A 188 15.91 6.96 -12.06
CA PHE A 188 15.34 7.79 -11.00
C PHE A 188 16.27 7.91 -9.79
N MET A 189 16.92 6.83 -9.37
CA MET A 189 17.90 6.86 -8.29
C MET A 189 19.09 7.74 -8.64
N VAL A 190 19.62 7.69 -9.86
CA VAL A 190 20.80 8.45 -10.29
C VAL A 190 20.47 9.91 -10.60
N TYR A 191 19.44 10.16 -11.40
CA TYR A 191 19.14 11.48 -11.98
C TYR A 191 17.93 12.18 -11.34
N GLY A 192 17.18 11.51 -10.46
CA GLY A 192 15.94 12.04 -9.88
C GLY A 192 16.11 13.38 -9.18
N GLU A 193 17.17 13.59 -8.41
CA GLU A 193 17.45 14.89 -7.76
C GLU A 193 17.65 16.01 -8.79
N ASN A 194 18.28 15.72 -9.93
CA ASN A 194 18.46 16.72 -10.98
C ASN A 194 17.13 17.00 -11.67
N LEU A 195 16.34 15.96 -11.99
CA LEU A 195 15.01 16.14 -12.59
C LEU A 195 14.10 17.00 -11.70
N GLN A 196 14.12 16.76 -10.39
CA GLN A 196 13.40 17.55 -9.40
C GLN A 196 13.85 19.02 -9.41
N LYS A 197 15.16 19.30 -9.41
CA LYS A 197 15.69 20.68 -9.45
C LYS A 197 15.24 21.42 -10.71
N HIS A 198 15.28 20.77 -11.87
CA HIS A 198 14.83 21.38 -13.13
C HIS A 198 13.32 21.60 -13.13
N ALA A 199 12.52 20.65 -12.63
CA ALA A 199 11.08 20.81 -12.50
C ALA A 199 10.71 21.98 -11.56
N LEU A 200 11.42 22.13 -10.45
CA LEU A 200 11.23 23.24 -9.51
C LEU A 200 11.61 24.60 -10.12
N ALA A 201 12.57 24.63 -11.04
CA ALA A 201 12.96 25.86 -11.74
C ALA A 201 11.86 26.39 -12.67
N LEU A 202 10.90 25.55 -13.09
CA LEU A 202 9.74 25.97 -13.89
C LEU A 202 8.67 26.72 -13.08
N LEU A 203 8.74 26.67 -11.75
CA LEU A 203 7.74 27.32 -10.90
C LEU A 203 7.95 28.85 -10.85
N PRO A 204 6.90 29.65 -11.08
CA PRO A 204 7.01 31.09 -11.27
C PRO A 204 7.35 31.89 -10.01
N THR A 205 7.15 31.32 -8.81
CA THR A 205 7.33 32.05 -7.54
C THR A 205 8.15 31.27 -6.53
N ARG A 206 9.04 31.96 -5.80
CA ARG A 206 9.85 31.37 -4.70
C ARG A 206 9.01 30.69 -3.62
N GLN A 207 7.83 31.23 -3.33
CA GLN A 207 6.88 30.63 -2.38
C GLN A 207 6.35 29.27 -2.87
N GLN A 208 6.01 29.15 -4.16
CA GLN A 208 5.57 27.89 -4.77
C GLN A 208 6.71 26.86 -4.83
N GLN A 209 7.93 27.31 -5.11
CA GLN A 209 9.13 26.46 -5.06
C GLN A 209 9.32 25.88 -3.65
N LYS A 210 9.29 26.73 -2.62
CA LYS A 210 9.44 26.30 -1.22
C LYS A 210 8.34 25.31 -0.82
N LEU A 211 7.07 25.63 -1.11
CA LEU A 211 5.94 24.74 -0.83
C LEU A 211 6.11 23.37 -1.52
N THR A 212 6.49 23.36 -2.80
CA THR A 212 6.66 22.12 -3.58
C THR A 212 7.83 21.28 -3.04
N VAL A 213 8.96 21.91 -2.69
CA VAL A 213 10.10 21.24 -2.06
C VAL A 213 9.69 20.64 -0.72
N ASP A 214 8.97 21.40 0.11
CA ASP A 214 8.52 20.93 1.42
C ASP A 214 7.59 19.71 1.27
N ILE A 215 6.61 19.77 0.35
CA ILE A 215 5.72 18.64 0.03
C ILE A 215 6.52 17.43 -0.44
N LEU A 216 7.39 17.60 -1.43
CA LEU A 216 8.14 16.50 -2.03
C LEU A 216 9.08 15.82 -1.02
N THR A 217 9.76 16.62 -0.20
CA THR A 217 10.68 16.12 0.84
C THR A 217 9.91 15.47 1.99
N SER A 218 8.68 15.91 2.28
CA SER A 218 7.78 15.24 3.22
C SER A 218 7.30 13.90 2.69
N ILE A 219 6.82 13.86 1.45
CA ILE A 219 6.39 12.62 0.77
C ILE A 219 7.52 11.59 0.78
N GLU A 220 8.72 12.00 0.36
CA GLU A 220 9.88 11.13 0.38
C GLU A 220 10.18 10.59 1.79
N ARG A 221 10.28 11.46 2.80
CA ARG A 221 10.64 11.03 4.16
C ARG A 221 9.58 10.13 4.79
N GLU A 222 8.30 10.49 4.65
CA GLU A 222 7.20 9.77 5.28
C GLU A 222 6.99 8.41 4.60
N ILE A 223 7.04 8.34 3.28
CA ILE A 223 6.88 7.06 2.56
C ILE A 223 8.10 6.17 2.73
N SER A 224 9.32 6.71 2.59
CA SER A 224 10.53 5.88 2.83
C SER A 224 10.53 5.30 4.24
N ARG A 225 10.15 6.09 5.26
CA ARG A 225 10.03 5.61 6.64
C ARG A 225 8.95 4.54 6.75
N TYR A 226 7.74 4.83 6.26
CA TYR A 226 6.61 3.90 6.32
C TYR A 226 6.95 2.57 5.65
N VAL A 227 7.45 2.60 4.41
CA VAL A 227 7.74 1.38 3.64
C VAL A 227 8.90 0.60 4.26
N LEU A 228 9.94 1.26 4.76
CA LEU A 228 11.03 0.57 5.45
C LEU A 228 10.53 -0.09 6.72
N THR A 229 9.77 0.64 7.54
CA THR A 229 9.22 0.12 8.79
C THR A 229 8.28 -1.05 8.56
N ILE A 230 7.33 -0.94 7.62
CA ILE A 230 6.42 -2.05 7.30
C ILE A 230 7.17 -3.24 6.69
N SER A 231 8.21 -3.01 5.87
CA SER A 231 9.03 -4.10 5.32
C SER A 231 9.76 -4.87 6.43
N VAL A 232 10.29 -4.16 7.43
CA VAL A 232 10.93 -4.78 8.60
C VAL A 232 9.90 -5.56 9.43
N ILE A 233 8.73 -4.97 9.72
CA ILE A 233 7.65 -5.64 10.43
C ILE A 233 7.23 -6.91 9.68
N ASN A 234 6.99 -6.82 8.37
CA ASN A 234 6.58 -7.94 7.52
C ASN A 234 7.63 -9.05 7.50
N ALA A 235 8.91 -8.70 7.38
CA ALA A 235 10.00 -9.67 7.42
C ALA A 235 10.07 -10.41 8.78
N VAL A 236 9.92 -9.67 9.89
CA VAL A 236 9.88 -10.26 11.24
C VAL A 236 8.66 -11.16 11.41
N VAL A 237 7.47 -10.70 11.01
CA VAL A 237 6.23 -11.49 11.04
C VAL A 237 6.39 -12.78 10.24
N GLY A 238 6.92 -12.70 9.02
CA GLY A 238 7.16 -13.88 8.18
C GLY A 238 8.14 -14.86 8.83
N MET A 239 9.23 -14.36 9.42
CA MET A 239 10.20 -15.18 10.13
C MET A 239 9.61 -15.82 11.39
N VAL A 240 8.79 -15.09 12.16
CA VAL A 240 8.08 -15.61 13.33
C VAL A 240 7.09 -16.70 12.92
N ILE A 241 6.31 -16.47 11.85
CA ILE A 241 5.38 -17.48 11.33
C ILE A 241 6.15 -18.73 10.88
N ALA A 242 7.23 -18.58 10.11
CA ALA A 242 8.05 -19.71 9.70
C ALA A 242 8.61 -20.48 10.91
N GLY A 243 9.14 -19.77 11.91
CA GLY A 243 9.65 -20.39 13.14
C GLY A 243 8.58 -21.14 13.94
N LEU A 244 7.38 -20.56 14.07
CA LEU A 244 6.25 -21.21 14.76
C LEU A 244 5.69 -22.40 13.97
N LEU A 245 5.72 -22.37 12.64
CA LEU A 245 5.34 -23.52 11.81
C LEU A 245 6.35 -24.66 11.96
N ILE A 246 7.66 -24.36 11.99
CA ILE A 246 8.70 -25.35 12.28
C ILE A 246 8.49 -25.98 13.67
N TRP A 247 8.09 -25.16 14.66
CA TRP A 247 7.84 -25.63 16.02
C TRP A 247 6.67 -26.63 16.12
N ILE A 248 5.72 -26.62 15.17
CA ILE A 248 4.63 -27.60 15.06
C ILE A 248 4.89 -28.70 14.01
N ASP A 249 6.16 -29.00 13.73
CA ASP A 249 6.61 -30.08 12.83
C ASP A 249 6.26 -29.89 11.33
N VAL A 250 6.09 -28.63 10.89
CA VAL A 250 6.05 -28.30 9.45
C VAL A 250 7.48 -28.29 8.90
N PRO A 251 7.75 -28.94 7.75
CA PRO A 251 9.10 -28.96 7.16
C PRO A 251 9.67 -27.55 6.97
N PRO A 252 10.96 -27.31 7.24
CA PRO A 252 11.54 -25.96 7.19
C PRO A 252 11.33 -25.23 5.85
N GLN A 253 11.42 -25.97 4.72
CA GLN A 253 11.23 -25.42 3.38
C GLN A 253 9.79 -24.95 3.15
N GLU A 254 8.81 -25.72 3.62
CA GLU A 254 7.40 -25.37 3.56
C GLU A 254 7.06 -24.21 4.52
N ALA A 255 7.61 -24.25 5.74
CA ALA A 255 7.45 -23.17 6.71
C ALA A 255 8.03 -21.84 6.19
N LEU A 256 9.18 -21.87 5.52
CA LEU A 256 9.79 -20.71 4.85
C LEU A 256 8.90 -20.18 3.71
N LEU A 257 8.27 -21.06 2.93
CA LEU A 257 7.28 -20.68 1.91
C LEU A 257 6.14 -19.89 2.53
N TRP A 258 5.51 -20.45 3.56
CA TRP A 258 4.35 -19.84 4.21
C TRP A 258 4.70 -18.56 4.98
N GLY A 259 5.85 -18.51 5.64
CA GLY A 259 6.35 -17.30 6.29
C GLY A 259 6.66 -16.19 5.30
N THR A 260 7.27 -16.51 4.15
CA THR A 260 7.54 -15.52 3.11
C THR A 260 6.26 -15.04 2.44
N MET A 261 5.33 -15.96 2.15
CA MET A 261 4.01 -15.61 1.65
C MET A 261 3.26 -14.70 2.63
N ALA A 262 3.31 -15.00 3.93
CA ALA A 262 2.73 -14.17 4.97
C ALA A 262 3.33 -12.75 4.96
N ALA A 263 4.66 -12.63 4.88
CA ALA A 263 5.34 -11.33 4.80
C ALA A 263 4.92 -10.53 3.56
N LEU A 264 4.80 -11.18 2.39
CA LEU A 264 4.38 -10.53 1.15
C LEU A 264 2.90 -10.11 1.19
N LEU A 265 2.02 -10.98 1.67
CA LEU A 265 0.60 -10.70 1.79
C LEU A 265 0.34 -9.54 2.78
N ASN A 266 1.17 -9.39 3.81
CA ASN A 266 0.99 -8.34 4.81
C ASN A 266 1.18 -6.91 4.26
N PHE A 267 1.66 -6.73 3.02
CA PHE A 267 1.61 -5.43 2.34
C PHE A 267 0.21 -4.99 1.92
N ALA A 268 -0.75 -5.92 1.82
CA ALA A 268 -2.14 -5.64 1.46
C ALA A 268 -3.04 -5.84 2.69
N PRO A 269 -3.35 -4.78 3.46
CA PRO A 269 -4.14 -4.93 4.68
C PRO A 269 -5.54 -5.49 4.37
N TYR A 270 -6.10 -6.24 5.31
CA TYR A 270 -7.37 -6.99 5.20
C TYR A 270 -7.37 -8.12 4.16
N VAL A 271 -6.90 -7.86 2.94
CA VAL A 271 -6.86 -8.82 1.83
C VAL A 271 -5.82 -9.90 2.10
N GLY A 272 -4.59 -9.49 2.41
CA GLY A 272 -3.48 -10.39 2.71
C GLY A 272 -3.77 -11.34 3.87
N PRO A 273 -4.23 -10.82 5.03
CA PRO A 273 -4.65 -11.63 6.17
C PRO A 273 -5.74 -12.64 5.83
N LEU A 274 -6.76 -12.22 5.08
CA LEU A 274 -7.85 -13.09 4.66
C LEU A 274 -7.34 -14.23 3.78
N ILE A 275 -6.51 -13.92 2.78
CA ILE A 275 -5.88 -14.93 1.93
C ILE A 275 -5.00 -15.85 2.76
N GLY A 276 -4.14 -15.29 3.63
CA GLY A 276 -3.21 -16.04 4.47
C GLY A 276 -3.91 -17.04 5.39
N ILE A 277 -4.96 -16.61 6.09
CA ILE A 277 -5.79 -17.48 6.93
C ILE A 277 -6.37 -18.63 6.11
N LEU A 278 -6.99 -18.34 4.97
CA LEU A 278 -7.60 -19.37 4.12
C LEU A 278 -6.56 -20.38 3.62
N THR A 279 -5.43 -19.91 3.13
CA THR A 279 -4.37 -20.78 2.59
C THR A 279 -3.72 -21.64 3.67
N LEU A 280 -3.45 -21.08 4.85
CA LEU A 280 -2.86 -21.82 5.97
C LEU A 280 -3.84 -22.78 6.62
N LEU A 281 -5.13 -22.47 6.57
CA LEU A 281 -6.17 -23.39 6.99
C LEU A 281 -6.21 -24.60 6.06
N VAL A 282 -6.22 -24.38 4.75
CA VAL A 282 -6.13 -25.48 3.77
C VAL A 282 -4.86 -26.31 3.97
N MET A 283 -3.71 -25.67 4.14
CA MET A 283 -2.45 -26.37 4.44
C MET A 283 -2.56 -27.21 5.72
N GLY A 284 -3.05 -26.64 6.81
CA GLY A 284 -3.15 -27.35 8.09
C GLY A 284 -4.03 -28.60 8.01
N PHE A 285 -5.15 -28.55 7.30
CA PHE A 285 -6.01 -29.71 7.06
C PHE A 285 -5.41 -30.76 6.12
N LEU A 286 -4.45 -30.39 5.27
CA LEU A 286 -3.73 -31.34 4.43
C LEU A 286 -2.62 -32.06 5.19
N ARG A 287 -2.01 -31.36 6.15
CA ARG A 287 -0.87 -31.87 6.90
C ARG A 287 -1.28 -32.66 8.14
N PHE A 288 -2.29 -32.21 8.86
CA PHE A 288 -2.69 -32.77 10.15
C PHE A 288 -4.09 -33.39 10.07
N GLU A 289 -4.25 -34.58 10.64
CA GLU A 289 -5.54 -35.31 10.65
C GLU A 289 -6.40 -35.02 11.89
N ASN A 290 -5.83 -34.34 12.89
CA ASN A 290 -6.46 -34.06 14.18
C ASN A 290 -6.77 -32.54 14.33
N TRP A 291 -7.16 -32.12 15.53
CA TRP A 291 -7.47 -30.71 15.83
C TRP A 291 -6.31 -29.74 15.55
N MET A 292 -5.06 -30.24 15.47
CA MET A 292 -3.88 -29.45 15.11
C MET A 292 -3.94 -28.93 13.67
N ALA A 293 -4.86 -29.43 12.83
CA ALA A 293 -5.15 -28.88 11.51
C ALA A 293 -5.51 -27.39 11.54
N LEU A 294 -6.06 -26.89 12.64
CA LEU A 294 -6.39 -25.47 12.82
C LEU A 294 -5.18 -24.63 13.28
N ALA A 295 -4.10 -25.28 13.75
CA ALA A 295 -2.97 -24.59 14.36
C ALA A 295 -2.25 -23.63 13.41
N PRO A 296 -1.96 -23.96 12.13
CA PRO A 296 -1.29 -23.01 11.23
C PRO A 296 -2.08 -21.72 11.00
N ALA A 297 -3.39 -21.84 10.76
CA ALA A 297 -4.28 -20.69 10.60
C ALA A 297 -4.45 -19.90 11.91
N GLY A 298 -4.53 -20.60 13.05
CA GLY A 298 -4.59 -19.99 14.37
C GLY A 298 -3.33 -19.20 14.71
N ILE A 299 -2.15 -19.77 14.47
CA ILE A 299 -0.84 -19.10 14.63
C ILE A 299 -0.80 -17.83 13.79
N TYR A 300 -1.15 -17.93 12.51
CA TYR A 300 -1.17 -16.78 11.62
C TYR A 300 -2.13 -15.69 12.11
N LEU A 301 -3.33 -16.07 12.52
CA LEU A 301 -4.33 -15.13 13.04
C LEU A 301 -3.85 -14.44 14.32
N VAL A 302 -3.26 -15.19 15.26
CA VAL A 302 -2.71 -14.63 16.50
C VAL A 302 -1.56 -13.68 16.21
N VAL A 303 -0.57 -14.11 15.41
CA VAL A 303 0.59 -13.27 15.07
C VAL A 303 0.14 -12.00 14.33
N HIS A 304 -0.75 -12.12 13.35
CA HIS A 304 -1.25 -10.98 12.61
C HIS A 304 -2.11 -10.04 13.47
N THR A 305 -2.90 -10.59 14.41
CA THR A 305 -3.68 -9.77 15.36
C THR A 305 -2.75 -9.00 16.30
N LEU A 306 -1.71 -9.66 16.83
CA LEU A 306 -0.70 -9.00 17.66
C LEU A 306 0.03 -7.91 16.87
N GLU A 307 0.37 -8.18 15.60
CA GLU A 307 1.00 -7.19 14.74
C GLU A 307 0.09 -5.98 14.49
N GLY A 308 -1.13 -6.21 14.01
CA GLY A 308 -2.06 -5.14 13.65
C GLY A 308 -2.58 -4.32 14.84
N GLN A 309 -2.74 -4.94 16.03
CA GLN A 309 -3.30 -4.27 17.20
C GLN A 309 -2.25 -3.70 18.16
N LEU A 310 -1.05 -4.27 18.21
CA LEU A 310 0.00 -3.85 19.15
C LEU A 310 1.22 -3.30 18.40
N ILE A 311 1.85 -4.10 17.54
CA ILE A 311 3.16 -3.76 16.95
C ILE A 311 3.04 -2.53 16.06
N THR A 312 2.13 -2.56 15.08
CA THR A 312 1.99 -1.48 14.10
C THR A 312 1.63 -0.14 14.78
N PRO A 313 0.67 -0.05 15.71
CA PRO A 313 0.39 1.18 16.43
C PRO A 313 1.57 1.70 17.28
N ILE A 314 2.33 0.81 17.92
CA ILE A 314 3.50 1.18 18.74
C ILE A 314 4.63 1.71 17.87
N VAL A 315 4.89 1.08 16.72
CA VAL A 315 6.03 1.41 15.86
C VAL A 315 5.74 2.58 14.93
N LEU A 316 4.54 2.67 14.33
CA LEU A 316 4.16 3.76 13.43
C LEU A 316 3.57 4.97 14.17
N GLY A 317 3.08 4.81 15.40
CA GLY A 317 2.48 5.89 16.18
C GLY A 317 1.15 6.40 15.60
N ARG A 318 0.74 7.61 16.01
CA ARG A 318 -0.58 8.19 15.67
C ARG A 318 -0.64 8.93 14.33
N SER A 319 0.48 9.24 13.69
CA SER A 319 0.55 10.17 12.53
C SER A 319 0.08 9.58 11.20
N MET A 320 -0.18 8.26 11.13
CA MET A 320 -0.49 7.55 9.89
C MET A 320 -1.84 6.82 9.95
N ARG A 321 -2.78 7.35 10.74
CA ARG A 321 -4.16 6.86 10.73
C ARG A 321 -4.78 7.17 9.38
N LEU A 322 -5.18 6.11 8.71
CA LEU A 322 -6.02 6.12 7.53
C LEU A 322 -7.33 5.45 7.93
N SER A 323 -8.44 5.99 7.46
CA SER A 323 -9.74 5.38 7.69
C SER A 323 -9.75 3.97 7.08
N PRO A 324 -10.09 2.92 7.87
CA PRO A 324 -10.20 1.54 7.36
C PRO A 324 -11.06 1.41 6.11
N LEU A 325 -12.17 2.17 6.07
CA LEU A 325 -13.09 2.18 4.94
C LEU A 325 -12.41 2.68 3.67
N ILE A 326 -11.64 3.76 3.79
CA ILE A 326 -10.95 4.38 2.65
C ILE A 326 -9.81 3.50 2.17
N LEU A 327 -9.14 2.81 3.10
CA LEU A 327 -8.12 1.84 2.74
C LEU A 327 -8.72 0.66 1.95
N ILE A 328 -9.86 0.12 2.39
CA ILE A 328 -10.58 -0.93 1.64
C ILE A 328 -11.01 -0.40 0.27
N LEU A 329 -11.58 0.81 0.19
CA LEU A 329 -12.00 1.39 -1.08
C LEU A 329 -10.81 1.61 -2.03
N ALA A 330 -9.68 2.09 -1.52
CA ALA A 330 -8.45 2.26 -2.29
C ALA A 330 -7.93 0.91 -2.80
N LEU A 331 -7.93 -0.13 -1.96
CA LEU A 331 -7.55 -1.49 -2.38
C LEU A 331 -8.48 -2.03 -3.47
N MET A 332 -9.78 -1.79 -3.38
CA MET A 332 -10.73 -2.18 -4.42
C MET A 332 -10.46 -1.43 -5.73
N VAL A 333 -10.26 -0.12 -5.68
CA VAL A 333 -10.03 0.71 -6.86
C VAL A 333 -8.70 0.37 -7.53
N PHE A 334 -7.59 0.42 -6.79
CA PHE A 334 -6.27 0.15 -7.36
C PHE A 334 -6.09 -1.33 -7.72
N GLY A 335 -6.63 -2.25 -6.92
CA GLY A 335 -6.63 -3.68 -7.22
C GLY A 335 -7.41 -4.01 -8.49
N TRP A 336 -8.56 -3.36 -8.71
CA TRP A 336 -9.31 -3.50 -9.96
C TRP A 336 -8.57 -2.86 -11.15
N MET A 337 -7.96 -1.68 -10.94
CA MET A 337 -7.25 -0.97 -12.01
C MET A 337 -5.99 -1.69 -12.49
N TRP A 338 -5.17 -2.19 -11.56
CA TRP A 338 -3.79 -2.62 -11.84
C TRP A 338 -3.44 -3.99 -11.22
N GLY A 339 -4.42 -4.74 -10.72
CA GLY A 339 -4.23 -6.07 -10.15
C GLY A 339 -3.37 -6.07 -8.88
N ILE A 340 -2.50 -7.08 -8.77
CA ILE A 340 -1.62 -7.29 -7.60
C ILE A 340 -0.69 -6.09 -7.36
N VAL A 341 -0.18 -5.48 -8.44
CA VAL A 341 0.68 -4.29 -8.36
C VAL A 341 -0.10 -3.11 -7.78
N GLY A 342 -1.37 -2.96 -8.17
CA GLY A 342 -2.25 -1.93 -7.62
C GLY A 342 -2.52 -2.12 -6.13
N LEU A 343 -2.73 -3.37 -5.67
CA LEU A 343 -2.89 -3.68 -4.25
C LEU A 343 -1.65 -3.28 -3.43
N LEU A 344 -0.44 -3.61 -3.93
CA LEU A 344 0.83 -3.24 -3.29
C LEU A 344 1.00 -1.72 -3.21
N LEU A 345 0.66 -0.99 -4.28
CA LEU A 345 0.82 0.46 -4.34
C LEU A 345 -0.33 1.23 -3.68
N ALA A 346 -1.45 0.58 -3.34
CA ALA A 346 -2.64 1.26 -2.83
C ALA A 346 -2.35 2.11 -1.60
N VAL A 347 -1.68 1.54 -0.59
CA VAL A 347 -1.40 2.26 0.66
C VAL A 347 -0.38 3.40 0.45
N PRO A 348 0.77 3.18 -0.20
CA PRO A 348 1.71 4.27 -0.50
C PRO A 348 1.08 5.41 -1.32
N LEU A 349 0.26 5.09 -2.33
CA LEU A 349 -0.43 6.10 -3.13
C LEU A 349 -1.47 6.85 -2.32
N LEU A 350 -2.22 6.16 -1.46
CA LEU A 350 -3.19 6.78 -0.57
C LEU A 350 -2.50 7.75 0.41
N VAL A 351 -1.33 7.37 0.93
CA VAL A 351 -0.48 8.24 1.75
C VAL A 351 0.00 9.45 0.95
N CYS A 352 0.51 9.28 -0.28
CA CYS A 352 0.86 10.41 -1.17
C CYS A 352 -0.31 11.39 -1.30
N ILE A 353 -1.51 10.88 -1.61
CA ILE A 353 -2.71 11.68 -1.81
C ILE A 353 -3.04 12.45 -0.53
N LYS A 354 -3.04 11.78 0.64
CA LYS A 354 -3.29 12.42 1.94
C LYS A 354 -2.29 13.53 2.23
N LEU A 355 -1.00 13.29 1.99
CA LEU A 355 0.06 14.28 2.24
C LEU A 355 -0.06 15.50 1.32
N VAL A 356 -0.44 15.31 0.05
CA VAL A 356 -0.66 16.41 -0.86
C VAL A 356 -1.88 17.22 -0.41
N LEU A 357 -3.00 16.57 -0.09
CA LEU A 357 -4.22 17.24 0.36
C LEU A 357 -4.05 18.02 1.67
N SER A 358 -3.21 17.53 2.60
CA SER A 358 -2.96 18.21 3.88
C SER A 358 -2.08 19.46 3.77
N ARG A 359 -1.42 19.66 2.62
CA ARG A 359 -0.53 20.79 2.36
C ARG A 359 -1.13 21.81 1.39
N LEU A 360 -2.28 21.52 0.80
CA LEU A 360 -3.01 22.42 -0.09
C LEU A 360 -4.04 23.23 0.70
N ASP A 361 -3.91 24.56 0.65
CA ASP A 361 -4.82 25.49 1.30
C ASP A 361 -6.29 25.23 0.87
N GLY A 362 -7.15 24.94 1.83
CA GLY A 362 -8.58 24.66 1.61
C GLY A 362 -8.94 23.21 1.29
N MET A 363 -7.97 22.29 1.21
CA MET A 363 -8.21 20.84 1.02
C MET A 363 -8.01 20.00 2.28
N GLU A 364 -7.69 20.62 3.42
CA GLU A 364 -7.49 19.93 4.70
C GLU A 364 -8.70 19.08 5.13
N GLY A 365 -9.92 19.51 4.79
CA GLY A 365 -11.13 18.74 5.07
C GLY A 365 -11.13 17.37 4.38
N TRP A 366 -10.61 17.28 3.16
CA TRP A 366 -10.44 16.02 2.44
C TRP A 366 -9.33 15.17 3.06
N ALA A 367 -8.25 15.78 3.52
CA ALA A 367 -7.19 15.07 4.23
C ALA A 367 -7.72 14.44 5.55
N ARG A 368 -8.61 15.13 6.27
CA ARG A 368 -9.29 14.60 7.47
C ARG A 368 -10.29 13.51 7.15
N LEU A 369 -10.96 13.56 6.00
CA LEU A 369 -11.81 12.46 5.56
C LEU A 369 -11.01 11.17 5.36
N LEU A 370 -9.75 11.28 4.91
CA LEU A 370 -8.83 10.14 4.72
C LEU A 370 -8.31 9.55 6.05
N GLU A 371 -8.46 10.24 7.18
CA GLU A 371 -8.09 9.77 8.54
C GLU A 371 -9.16 8.91 9.19
#